data_AF-A0A739JXU5-F1
#
_entry.id   AF-A0A739JXU5-F1
#
_cell.length_a   1.000
_cell.length_b   1.000
_cell.length_c   1.000
_cell.angle_alpha   90.00
_cell.angle_beta   90.00
_cell.angle_gamma   90.00
#
_symmetry.space_group_name_H-M   'P 1'
#
loop_
_entity.id
_entity.type
_entity.pdbx_description
1 polymer ?
#
loop_
_entity_poly.entity_id
_entity_poly.type
_entity_poly.pdbx_seq_one_letter_code
_entity_poly.pdbx_strand_id
1 'polypeptide(L)'
;MMKIATAIAALALVSAPSLVMAAPGSCERVKSDIEQRIINNGVPADNFTLTIVPNDQADQPDSQVVGHCANDTHKILYTRTSSG
;
A
#
# COMPACT_ATOMS: atom_id res chain seq x y z
N MET A 1 -2.35 18.58 -56.76
CA MET A 1 -2.13 19.75 -55.89
C MET A 1 -3.23 19.78 -54.84
N MET A 2 -2.90 19.54 -53.57
CA MET A 2 -3.47 20.20 -52.38
C MET A 2 -2.71 19.66 -51.16
N LYS A 3 -1.96 20.55 -50.50
CA LYS A 3 -1.26 20.31 -49.26
C LYS A 3 -2.27 20.55 -48.14
N ILE A 4 -2.52 19.57 -47.29
CA ILE A 4 -3.22 19.77 -46.02
C ILE A 4 -2.43 19.03 -44.95
N ALA A 5 -1.37 19.70 -44.51
CA ALA A 5 -0.78 19.48 -43.22
C ALA A 5 -1.85 19.75 -42.16
N THR A 6 -2.22 18.74 -41.39
CA THR A 6 -2.99 18.92 -40.16
C THR A 6 -2.31 18.11 -39.08
N ALA A 7 -1.44 18.81 -38.35
CA ALA A 7 -0.93 18.37 -37.07
C ALA A 7 -2.07 18.45 -36.04
N ILE A 8 -2.39 17.33 -35.41
CA ILE A 8 -3.22 17.23 -34.20
C ILE A 8 -2.46 16.25 -33.30
N ALA A 9 -1.57 16.77 -32.45
CA ALA A 9 -1.84 17.12 -31.06
C ALA A 9 -2.11 15.89 -30.18
N ALA A 10 -1.08 15.60 -29.39
CA ALA A 10 -0.95 14.74 -28.21
C ALA A 10 -2.23 14.21 -27.54
N LEU A 11 -2.16 12.92 -27.15
CA LEU A 11 -2.72 12.47 -25.89
C LEU A 11 -1.81 11.38 -25.29
N ALA A 12 -0.76 11.81 -24.60
CA ALA A 12 -0.05 10.94 -23.67
C ALA A 12 -1.00 10.69 -22.49
N LEU A 13 -1.56 9.48 -22.41
CA LEU A 13 -2.24 9.02 -21.21
C LEU A 13 -1.18 8.83 -20.13
N VAL A 14 -0.95 9.90 -19.36
CA VAL A 14 -0.30 9.80 -18.06
C VAL A 14 -1.31 9.09 -17.16
N SER A 15 -1.20 7.77 -17.07
CA SER A 15 -1.78 7.01 -15.97
C SER A 15 -1.06 7.46 -14.70
N ALA A 16 -1.61 8.49 -14.05
CA ALA A 16 -1.17 8.91 -12.74
C ALA A 16 -1.32 7.72 -11.78
N PRO A 17 -0.30 7.41 -10.95
CA PRO A 17 -0.44 6.39 -9.93
C PRO A 17 -1.61 6.78 -9.02
N SER A 18 -2.51 5.82 -8.82
CA SER A 18 -3.65 5.88 -7.92
C SER A 18 -3.27 6.59 -6.62
N LEU A 19 -4.02 7.65 -6.34
CA LEU A 19 -4.02 8.40 -5.08
C LEU A 19 -3.91 7.40 -3.93
N VAL A 20 -2.77 7.44 -3.23
CA VAL A 20 -2.61 6.85 -1.91
C VAL A 20 -3.67 7.51 -1.04
N MET A 21 -4.80 6.82 -0.88
CA MET A 21 -5.82 7.16 0.08
C MET A 21 -5.17 7.04 1.45
N ALA A 22 -4.89 8.20 2.04
CA ALA A 22 -4.51 8.32 3.43
C ALA A 22 -5.57 7.58 4.25
N ALA A 23 -5.20 6.43 4.80
CA ALA A 23 -5.97 5.81 5.85
C ALA A 23 -6.06 6.86 6.98
N PRO A 24 -7.26 7.16 7.49
CA PRO A 24 -7.44 8.18 8.51
C PRO A 24 -6.65 7.73 9.75
N GLY A 25 -5.98 8.66 10.44
CA GLY A 25 -4.96 8.42 11.48
C GLY A 25 -5.23 7.40 12.60
N SER A 26 -6.42 6.80 12.66
CA SER A 26 -6.70 5.60 13.45
C SER A 26 -5.95 4.36 12.94
N CYS A 27 -5.81 4.17 11.62
CA CYS A 27 -5.10 3.03 11.06
C CYS A 27 -3.60 3.07 11.35
N GLU A 28 -2.99 4.25 11.27
CA GLU A 28 -1.57 4.47 11.57
C GLU A 28 -1.26 4.15 13.04
N ARG A 29 -2.17 4.51 13.96
CA ARG A 29 -2.03 4.16 15.38
C ARG A 29 -2.07 2.65 15.60
N VAL A 30 -3.04 1.96 14.98
CA VAL A 30 -3.14 0.49 15.07
C VAL A 30 -1.91 -0.17 14.46
N LYS A 31 -1.44 0.29 13.29
CA LYS A 31 -0.19 -0.15 12.67
C LYS A 31 0.98 -0.01 13.64
N SER A 32 1.12 1.17 14.28
CA SER A 32 2.20 1.44 15.21
C SER A 32 2.14 0.55 16.46
N ASP A 33 0.96 0.28 17.01
CA ASP A 33 0.79 -0.67 18.13
C ASP A 33 1.20 -2.09 17.73
N ILE A 34 0.77 -2.55 16.54
CA ILE A 34 1.15 -3.87 16.00
C ILE A 34 2.66 -3.95 15.77
N GLU A 35 3.27 -2.90 15.23
CA GLU A 35 4.72 -2.82 15.00
C GLU A 35 5.49 -2.99 16.30
N GLN A 36 5.11 -2.25 17.36
CA GLN A 36 5.72 -2.37 18.67
C GLN A 36 5.51 -3.77 19.27
N ARG A 37 4.32 -4.38 19.11
CA ARG A 37 4.09 -5.76 19.55
C ARG A 37 5.00 -6.74 18.84
N ILE A 38 5.19 -6.62 17.53
CA ILE A 38 6.08 -7.49 16.76
C ILE A 38 7.53 -7.36 17.24
N ILE A 39 7.99 -6.12 17.47
CA ILE A 39 9.33 -5.84 18.01
C ILE A 39 9.49 -6.41 19.42
N ASN A 40 8.51 -6.23 20.29
CA ASN A 40 8.52 -6.76 21.66
C ASN A 40 8.50 -8.30 21.71
N ASN A 41 8.01 -8.95 20.65
CA ASN A 41 8.08 -10.41 20.49
C ASN A 41 9.42 -10.89 19.87
N GLY A 42 10.37 -9.98 19.66
CA GLY A 42 11.75 -10.29 19.26
C GLY A 42 12.02 -10.23 17.76
N VAL A 43 11.10 -9.70 16.94
CA VAL A 43 11.34 -9.48 15.50
C VAL A 43 11.87 -8.05 15.30
N PRO A 44 13.11 -7.85 14.83
CA PRO A 44 13.67 -6.52 14.58
C PRO A 44 12.84 -5.73 13.56
N ALA A 45 12.73 -4.41 13.75
CA ALA A 45 11.97 -3.52 12.86
C ALA A 45 12.43 -3.60 11.39
N ASP A 46 13.71 -3.85 11.16
CA ASP A 46 14.30 -3.93 9.81
C ASP A 46 13.98 -5.26 9.09
N ASN A 47 13.47 -6.26 9.81
CA ASN A 47 13.17 -7.60 9.28
C ASN A 47 11.69 -7.78 8.88
N PHE A 48 10.89 -6.72 8.94
CA PHE A 48 9.55 -6.72 8.39
C PHE A 48 9.07 -5.35 7.95
N THR A 49 7.95 -5.36 7.21
CA THR A 49 7.20 -4.16 6.86
C THR A 49 5.72 -4.38 7.15
N LEU A 50 5.02 -3.29 7.52
CA LEU A 50 3.58 -3.28 7.71
C LEU A 50 2.94 -2.34 6.69
N THR A 51 2.03 -2.86 5.88
CA THR A 51 1.33 -2.11 4.83
C THR A 51 -0.16 -2.09 5.11
N ILE A 52 -0.79 -0.91 5.05
CA ILE A 52 -2.24 -0.77 5.15
C ILE A 52 -2.83 -0.87 3.75
N VAL A 53 -3.75 -1.80 3.53
CA VAL A 53 -4.44 -1.99 2.25
C VAL A 53 -5.96 -2.08 2.45
N PRO A 54 -6.77 -1.72 1.45
CA PRO A 54 -8.21 -1.99 1.46
C PRO A 54 -8.52 -3.49 1.65
N ASN A 55 -9.66 -3.81 2.29
CA ASN A 55 -10.03 -5.18 2.63
C ASN A 55 -10.10 -6.13 1.43
N ASP A 56 -10.54 -5.65 0.28
CA ASP A 56 -10.60 -6.37 -1.01
C ASP A 56 -9.22 -6.64 -1.62
N GLN A 57 -8.18 -5.95 -1.16
CA GLN A 57 -6.79 -6.07 -1.65
C GLN A 57 -5.86 -6.74 -0.64
N ALA A 58 -6.40 -7.31 0.43
CA ALA A 58 -5.62 -7.91 1.50
C ALA A 58 -5.04 -9.29 1.17
N ASP A 59 -5.46 -9.90 0.05
CA ASP A 59 -4.92 -11.15 -0.46
C ASP A 59 -3.72 -10.83 -1.37
N GLN A 60 -2.57 -10.55 -0.74
CA GLN A 60 -1.30 -10.31 -1.44
C GLN A 60 -0.35 -11.50 -1.20
N PRO A 61 0.38 -11.96 -2.23
CA PRO A 61 1.39 -12.99 -2.07
C PRO A 61 2.48 -12.54 -1.09
N ASP A 62 3.05 -13.49 -0.34
CA ASP A 62 4.14 -13.25 0.62
C ASP A 62 3.82 -12.24 1.73
N SER A 63 2.53 -12.02 1.98
CA SER A 63 2.03 -11.15 3.04
C SER A 63 1.07 -11.89 3.97
N GLN A 64 1.03 -11.46 5.23
CA GLN A 64 0.14 -12.01 6.24
C GLN A 64 -0.71 -10.90 6.85
N VAL A 65 -2.02 -11.09 6.92
CA VAL A 65 -2.90 -10.17 7.63
C VAL A 65 -2.63 -10.29 9.14
N VAL A 66 -2.17 -9.21 9.77
CA VAL A 66 -1.86 -9.13 11.21
C VAL A 66 -2.75 -8.17 11.97
N GLY A 67 -3.58 -7.40 11.26
CA GLY A 67 -4.50 -6.45 11.88
C GLY A 67 -5.54 -5.90 10.93
N HIS A 68 -6.52 -5.24 11.52
CA HIS A 68 -7.66 -4.63 10.85
C HIS A 68 -7.88 -3.24 11.44
N CYS A 69 -8.28 -2.27 10.62
CA CYS A 69 -8.55 -0.92 11.07
C CYS A 69 -9.71 -0.27 10.29
N ALA A 70 -10.19 0.88 10.78
CA ALA A 70 -11.31 1.61 10.20
C ALA A 70 -12.57 0.74 9.99
N ASN A 71 -13.00 0.00 11.03
CA ASN A 71 -14.16 -0.91 11.01
C ASN A 71 -14.05 -1.99 9.91
N ASP A 72 -12.92 -2.70 9.86
CA ASP A 72 -12.65 -3.78 8.89
C ASP A 72 -12.65 -3.37 7.41
N THR A 73 -12.66 -2.07 7.12
CA THR A 73 -12.53 -1.58 5.73
C THR A 73 -11.11 -1.69 5.20
N HIS A 74 -10.12 -1.70 6.09
CA HIS A 74 -8.70 -1.82 5.77
C HIS A 74 -8.04 -2.91 6.61
N LYS A 75 -7.07 -3.60 6.02
CA LYS A 75 -6.21 -4.59 6.68
C LYS A 75 -4.78 -4.12 6.74
N ILE A 76 -4.07 -4.62 7.75
CA ILE A 76 -2.64 -4.37 7.97
C ILE A 76 -1.93 -5.67 7.64
N LEU A 77 -1.13 -5.64 6.59
CA LEU A 77 -0.37 -6.77 6.08
C LEU A 77 1.05 -6.69 6.60
N TYR A 78 1.55 -7.81 7.10
CA TYR A 78 2.93 -8.06 7.44
C TYR A 78 3.63 -8.71 6.26
N THR A 79 4.76 -8.16 5.87
CA THR A 79 5.66 -8.77 4.90
C THR A 79 7.04 -8.87 5.52
N ARG A 80 7.61 -10.07 5.53
CA ARG A 80 8.96 -10.28 6.03
C ARG A 80 9.95 -9.70 5.01
N THR A 81 10.80 -8.79 5.45
CA THR A 81 11.97 -8.39 4.67
C THR A 81 13.02 -9.47 4.88
N SER A 82 12.90 -10.56 4.13
CA SER A 82 13.99 -11.52 4.01
C SER A 82 15.12 -10.81 3.28
N SER A 83 16.13 -10.37 4.00
CA SER A 83 17.46 -10.18 3.44
C SER A 83 17.90 -11.56 2.94
N GLY A 84 17.67 -11.84 1.66
CA GLY A 84 18.21 -13.03 1.00
C GLY A 84 19.73 -13.05 1.07
#